data_AF-A0A0R3WRI9-F1
#
_entry.id   AF-A0A0R3WRI9-F1
#
_cell.length_a   1.000
_cell.length_b   1.000
_cell.length_c   1.000
_cell.angle_alpha   90.00
_cell.angle_beta   90.00
_cell.angle_gamma   90.00
#
_symmetry.space_group_name_H-M   'P 1'
#
loop_
_entity.id
_entity.type
_entity.pdbx_description
1 polymer ?
#
loop_
_entity_poly.entity_id
_entity_poly.type
_entity_poly.pdbx_seq_one_letter_code
_entity_poly.pdbx_strand_id
1 'polypeptide(L)'
;LEGSSRIIEPCEKVGRWRHFFHALYLNCHSFDIDPGISQRVLTIELLSYLNERHDEVECHDCFASEIKSQLSGAVVVVHTASTYPDVNQEGINLQPGTLTEIKIKAIENIQKEPPYGRCARDTPTEIPGHDNLSYAYSEYGCRMYTIQVG
;
A
#
# COMPACT_ATOMS: atom_id res chain seq x y z
N LEU A 1 -16.01 -6.79 25.21
CA LEU A 1 -15.28 -5.50 25.18
C LEU A 1 -14.42 -5.44 26.42
N GLU A 2 -13.32 -6.20 26.44
CA GLU A 2 -12.36 -6.21 27.55
C GLU A 2 -11.03 -5.66 27.05
N GLY A 3 -10.50 -4.65 27.75
CA GLY A 3 -9.06 -4.55 27.96
C GLY A 3 -8.16 -3.95 26.87
N SER A 4 -8.66 -3.22 25.86
CA SER A 4 -7.76 -2.47 24.97
C SER A 4 -7.46 -1.10 25.56
N SER A 5 -6.33 -0.96 26.28
CA SER A 5 -5.74 0.35 26.49
C SER A 5 -5.27 0.88 25.14
N ARG A 6 -5.90 1.94 24.65
CA ARG A 6 -5.58 2.59 23.38
C ARG A 6 -4.15 3.13 23.47
N ILE A 7 -3.18 2.47 22.82
CA ILE A 7 -1.86 3.06 22.59
C ILE A 7 -2.07 4.08 21.46
N ILE A 8 -2.46 5.31 21.82
CA ILE A 8 -2.68 6.42 20.87
C ILE A 8 -1.33 7.08 20.62
N GLU A 9 -0.39 6.37 20.00
CA GLU A 9 0.73 7.08 19.40
C GLU A 9 0.30 7.52 17.99
N PRO A 10 0.36 8.82 17.67
CA PRO A 10 0.02 9.33 16.35
C PRO A 10 0.83 8.61 15.26
N CYS A 11 0.23 8.35 14.10
CA CYS A 11 0.89 7.64 12.99
C CYS A 11 2.21 8.31 12.59
N GLU A 12 2.31 9.62 12.75
CA GLU A 12 3.50 10.43 12.50
C GLU A 12 4.70 10.09 13.41
N LYS A 13 4.47 9.42 14.53
CA LYS A 13 5.52 9.00 15.48
C LYS A 13 5.90 7.53 15.39
N VAL A 14 5.02 6.70 14.82
CA VAL A 14 5.14 5.23 14.86
C VAL A 14 5.40 4.61 13.49
N GLY A 15 5.69 5.44 12.51
CA GLY A 15 5.94 4.98 11.16
C GLY A 15 6.24 6.13 10.22
N ARG A 16 6.21 5.80 8.93
CA ARG A 16 6.50 6.74 7.85
C ARG A 16 5.46 6.61 6.77
N TRP A 17 4.89 7.75 6.39
CA TRP A 17 4.11 7.88 5.18
C TRP A 17 5.03 8.02 3.96
N ARG A 18 4.72 7.30 2.89
CA ARG A 18 5.31 7.49 1.56
C ARG A 18 4.22 7.88 0.58
N HIS A 19 4.51 8.87 -0.24
CA HIS A 19 3.66 9.24 -1.38
C HIS A 19 4.24 8.60 -2.63
N PHE A 20 3.37 8.05 -3.47
CA PHE A 20 3.73 7.53 -4.79
C PHE A 20 2.58 7.78 -5.76
N PHE A 21 2.88 7.81 -7.05
CA PHE A 21 1.90 8.03 -8.09
C PHE A 21 1.55 6.71 -8.80
N HIS A 22 0.27 6.36 -8.81
CA HIS A 22 -0.26 5.19 -9.50
C HIS A 22 -1.00 5.60 -10.78
N ALA A 23 -0.74 4.92 -11.90
CA ALA A 23 -1.29 5.30 -13.21
C ALA A 23 -2.83 5.40 -13.25
N LEU A 24 -3.53 4.51 -12.53
CA LEU A 24 -5.00 4.45 -12.52
C LEU A 24 -5.66 5.13 -11.31
N TYR A 25 -4.91 5.29 -10.21
CA TYR A 25 -5.45 5.76 -8.92
C TYR A 25 -4.81 7.09 -8.49
N LEU A 26 -3.93 7.65 -9.33
CA LEU A 26 -3.23 8.91 -9.14
C LEU A 26 -2.44 8.95 -7.82
N ASN A 27 -2.74 9.89 -6.93
CA ASN A 27 -2.02 10.05 -5.68
C ASN A 27 -2.34 8.90 -4.71
N CYS A 28 -1.31 8.16 -4.32
CA CYS A 28 -1.42 7.10 -3.33
C CYS A 28 -0.48 7.37 -2.16
N HIS A 29 -0.88 6.88 -0.99
CA HIS A 29 -0.09 6.97 0.23
C HIS A 29 0.03 5.58 0.86
N SER A 30 1.25 5.16 1.18
CA SER A 30 1.51 3.96 1.99
C SER A 30 2.05 4.35 3.35
N PHE A 31 1.68 3.58 4.37
CA PHE A 31 2.15 3.76 5.74
C PHE A 31 2.94 2.54 6.18
N ASP A 32 4.24 2.74 6.42
CA ASP A 32 5.11 1.71 6.99
C ASP A 32 5.26 1.95 8.49
N ILE A 33 4.95 0.94 9.31
CA ILE A 33 5.25 0.98 10.75
C ILE A 33 6.77 0.89 10.95
N ASP A 34 7.29 1.65 11.93
CA ASP A 34 8.70 1.57 12.30
C ASP A 34 9.08 0.12 12.75
N PRO A 35 10.11 -0.49 12.14
CA PRO A 35 10.58 -1.82 12.52
C PRO A 35 10.78 -2.02 14.02
N GLY A 36 11.24 -0.99 14.74
CA GLY A 36 11.52 -1.05 16.19
C GLY A 36 10.29 -1.26 17.07
N ILE A 37 9.10 -0.99 16.56
CA ILE A 37 7.82 -1.16 17.28
C ILE A 37 6.83 -2.06 16.54
N SER A 38 7.14 -2.49 15.31
CA SER A 38 6.29 -3.33 14.47
C SER A 38 5.66 -4.52 15.20
N GLN A 39 6.41 -5.19 16.08
CA GLN A 39 5.93 -6.33 16.88
C GLN A 39 4.95 -5.98 18.00
N ARG A 40 4.84 -4.70 18.36
CA ARG A 40 3.94 -4.19 19.42
C ARG A 40 2.66 -3.56 18.87
N VAL A 41 2.63 -3.25 17.57
CA VAL A 41 1.44 -2.66 16.93
C VAL A 41 0.44 -3.77 16.64
N LEU A 42 -0.73 -3.68 17.27
CA LEU A 42 -1.81 -4.67 17.13
C LEU A 42 -2.91 -4.22 16.16
N THR A 43 -3.11 -2.92 16.01
CA THR A 43 -4.22 -2.35 15.24
C THR A 43 -3.81 -1.00 14.70
N ILE A 44 -4.28 -0.68 13.49
CA ILE A 44 -4.19 0.63 12.88
C ILE A 44 -5.61 1.14 12.70
N GLU A 45 -5.90 2.33 13.19
CA GLU A 45 -7.16 3.03 12.96
C GLU A 45 -6.90 4.22 12.04
N LEU A 46 -7.58 4.26 10.89
CA LEU A 46 -7.49 5.36 9.94
C LEU A 46 -8.87 6.00 9.74
N LEU A 47 -8.90 7.33 9.75
CA LEU A 47 -10.07 8.11 9.33
C LEU A 47 -9.70 8.84 8.04
N SER A 48 -10.28 8.39 6.92
CA SER A 48 -10.07 9.02 5.62
C SER A 48 -11.23 9.95 5.29
N TYR A 49 -10.90 11.16 4.84
CA TYR A 49 -11.86 12.08 4.24
C TYR A 49 -11.82 11.92 2.72
N LEU A 50 -12.97 11.62 2.12
CA LEU A 50 -13.11 11.46 0.68
C LEU A 50 -14.01 12.59 0.18
N ASN A 51 -13.46 13.47 -0.65
CA ASN A 51 -14.26 14.52 -1.28
C ASN A 51 -14.95 13.97 -2.52
N GLU A 52 -16.24 13.68 -2.42
CA GLU A 52 -17.05 13.19 -3.54
C GLU A 52 -17.59 14.31 -4.45
N ARG A 53 -17.28 15.57 -4.12
CA ARG A 53 -17.70 16.74 -4.90
C ARG A 53 -16.86 16.90 -6.16
N HIS A 54 -17.37 16.34 -7.25
CA HIS A 54 -16.78 16.42 -8.60
C HIS A 54 -16.78 17.85 -9.18
N ASP A 55 -17.43 18.79 -8.52
CA ASP A 55 -17.50 20.22 -8.85
C ASP A 55 -16.35 21.04 -8.25
N GLU A 56 -15.60 20.48 -7.30
CA GLU A 56 -14.44 21.13 -6.67
C GLU A 56 -13.09 20.60 -7.19
N VAL A 57 -13.08 19.63 -8.11
CA VAL A 57 -11.86 19.10 -8.73
C VAL A 57 -11.39 19.99 -9.87
N GLU A 58 -10.11 20.35 -9.83
CA GLU A 58 -9.44 21.26 -10.77
C GLU A 58 -9.47 20.76 -12.24
N CYS A 59 -9.73 19.47 -12.45
CA CYS A 59 -9.85 18.86 -13.77
C CYS A 59 -11.00 17.84 -13.82
N HIS A 60 -12.18 18.29 -14.25
CA HIS A 60 -13.37 17.44 -14.39
C HIS A 60 -13.16 16.33 -15.43
N ASP A 61 -12.46 16.62 -16.53
CA ASP A 61 -12.19 15.67 -17.61
C ASP A 61 -11.12 14.63 -17.25
N CYS A 62 -10.26 14.90 -16.26
CA CYS A 62 -9.23 13.96 -15.81
C CYS A 62 -9.83 12.69 -15.19
N PHE A 63 -11.06 12.76 -14.69
CA PHE A 63 -11.80 11.63 -14.13
C PHE A 63 -12.73 10.96 -15.16
N ALA A 64 -13.04 11.65 -16.26
CA ALA A 64 -14.01 11.17 -17.25
C ALA A 64 -13.47 10.00 -18.09
N SER A 65 -12.15 9.95 -18.35
CA SER A 65 -11.54 8.89 -19.15
C SER A 65 -11.16 7.63 -18.36
N GLU A 66 -11.08 7.70 -17.02
CA GLU A 66 -10.59 6.60 -16.18
C GLU A 66 -11.70 6.04 -15.30
N ILE A 67 -12.23 4.86 -15.66
CA ILE A 67 -13.38 4.21 -15.02
C ILE A 67 -13.16 4.03 -13.51
N LYS A 68 -11.91 3.77 -13.10
CA LYS A 68 -11.57 3.58 -11.67
C LYS A 68 -11.71 4.84 -10.84
N SER A 69 -11.58 6.00 -11.47
CA SER A 69 -11.68 7.31 -10.84
C SER A 69 -13.13 7.81 -10.71
N GLN A 70 -14.08 7.13 -11.37
CA GLN A 70 -15.53 7.37 -11.28
C GLN A 70 -16.20 6.62 -10.11
N LEU A 71 -15.47 5.74 -9.43
CA LEU A 71 -15.97 4.99 -8.27
C LEU A 71 -15.80 5.84 -7.01
N SER A 72 -16.89 6.13 -6.30
CA SER A 72 -16.82 6.75 -4.98
C SER A 72 -16.26 5.78 -3.94
N GLY A 73 -15.23 6.21 -3.21
CA GLY A 73 -14.63 5.42 -2.15
C GLY A 73 -13.11 5.55 -2.10
N ALA A 74 -12.49 4.66 -1.33
CA ALA A 74 -11.04 4.53 -1.28
C ALA A 74 -10.65 3.10 -1.65
N VAL A 75 -9.44 2.92 -2.18
CA VAL A 75 -8.82 1.60 -2.34
C VAL A 75 -7.70 1.48 -1.31
N VAL A 76 -7.70 0.38 -0.56
CA VAL A 76 -6.63 0.06 0.39
C VAL A 76 -5.96 -1.25 0.01
N VAL A 77 -4.64 -1.31 0.18
CA VAL A 77 -3.84 -2.53 0.03
C VAL A 77 -3.07 -2.74 1.32
N VAL A 78 -3.01 -4.00 1.77
CA VAL A 78 -2.12 -4.42 2.85
C VAL A 78 -0.96 -5.16 2.22
N HIS A 79 0.25 -4.63 2.38
CA HIS A 79 1.48 -5.23 1.83
C HIS A 79 2.58 -5.26 2.89
N THR A 80 3.69 -5.94 2.58
CA THR A 80 4.85 -5.98 3.47
C THR A 80 5.56 -4.62 3.50
N ALA A 81 6.11 -4.25 4.65
CA ALA A 81 6.74 -2.95 4.85
C ALA A 81 7.83 -2.67 3.82
N SER A 82 7.91 -1.42 3.36
CA SER A 82 8.87 -0.95 2.35
C SER A 82 8.77 -1.58 0.96
N THR A 83 7.84 -2.50 0.68
CA THR A 83 7.66 -3.05 -0.68
C THR A 83 6.74 -2.17 -1.52
N TYR A 84 6.84 -2.31 -2.85
CA TYR A 84 5.97 -1.61 -3.78
C TYR A 84 4.55 -2.24 -3.77
N PRO A 85 3.47 -1.47 -3.53
CA PRO A 85 2.12 -2.01 -3.34
C PRO A 85 1.44 -2.42 -4.65
N ASP A 86 0.82 -3.61 -4.69
CA ASP A 86 0.01 -4.07 -5.83
C ASP A 86 -1.45 -3.61 -5.73
N VAL A 87 -1.68 -2.33 -6.05
CA VAL A 87 -3.02 -1.71 -6.01
C VAL A 87 -4.00 -2.32 -7.02
N ASN A 88 -3.49 -2.91 -8.11
CA ASN A 88 -4.34 -3.45 -9.16
C ASN A 88 -4.88 -4.84 -8.84
N GLN A 89 -4.06 -5.70 -8.20
CA GLN A 89 -4.45 -7.09 -7.93
C GLN A 89 -4.92 -7.31 -6.48
N GLU A 90 -4.37 -6.57 -5.52
CA GLU A 90 -4.63 -6.78 -4.09
C GLU A 90 -5.47 -5.67 -3.44
N GLY A 91 -5.96 -4.71 -4.23
CA GLY A 91 -6.78 -3.60 -3.78
C GLY A 91 -8.15 -4.02 -3.24
N ILE A 92 -8.49 -3.50 -2.06
CA ILE A 92 -9.81 -3.64 -1.42
C ILE A 92 -10.54 -2.31 -1.52
N ASN A 93 -11.73 -2.31 -2.14
CA ASN A 93 -12.56 -1.11 -2.20
C ASN A 93 -13.27 -0.88 -0.87
N LEU A 94 -13.19 0.36 -0.37
CA LEU A 94 -13.83 0.82 0.85
C LEU A 94 -14.98 1.75 0.51
N GLN A 95 -16.14 1.47 1.11
CA GLN A 95 -17.32 2.29 0.92
C GLN A 95 -17.26 3.54 1.84
N PRO A 96 -17.47 4.74 1.30
CA PRO A 96 -17.55 5.96 2.10
C PRO A 96 -18.74 5.92 3.07
N GLY A 97 -18.60 6.61 4.20
CA GLY A 97 -19.66 6.70 5.22
C GLY A 97 -19.85 5.45 6.09
N THR A 98 -18.96 4.45 5.96
CA THR A 98 -19.01 3.20 6.75
C THR A 98 -17.71 2.97 7.51
N LEU A 99 -17.80 2.28 8.65
CA LEU A 99 -16.62 1.73 9.34
C LEU A 99 -16.31 0.35 8.73
N THR A 100 -15.14 0.21 8.11
CA THR A 100 -14.67 -1.07 7.59
C THR A 100 -13.56 -1.63 8.49
N GLU A 101 -13.77 -2.82 9.05
CA GLU A 101 -12.76 -3.55 9.81
C GLU A 101 -12.08 -4.60 8.91
N ILE A 102 -10.76 -4.51 8.75
CA ILE A 102 -9.96 -5.48 7.97
C ILE A 102 -9.14 -6.32 8.93
N LYS A 103 -9.42 -7.62 9.00
CA LYS A 103 -8.66 -8.58 9.81
C LYS A 103 -7.62 -9.27 8.96
N ILE A 104 -6.36 -9.16 9.37
CA ILE A 104 -5.21 -9.64 8.61
C ILE A 104 -4.70 -10.94 9.21
N LYS A 105 -4.39 -11.92 8.35
CA LYS A 105 -3.64 -13.13 8.72
C LYS A 105 -2.36 -13.16 7.88
N ALA A 106 -1.22 -13.01 8.53
CA ALA A 106 0.07 -13.15 7.86
C ALA A 106 0.38 -14.63 7.61
N ILE A 107 0.76 -14.96 6.37
CA ILE A 107 1.23 -16.29 5.98
C ILE A 107 2.59 -16.12 5.33
N GLU A 108 3.62 -16.70 5.95
CA GLU A 108 4.98 -16.67 5.44
C GLU A 108 5.27 -17.93 4.64
N ASN A 109 5.76 -17.75 3.40
CA ASN A 109 6.13 -18.84 2.51
C ASN A 109 7.63 -18.80 2.25
N ILE A 110 8.36 -19.79 2.79
CA ILE A 110 9.81 -19.89 2.62
C ILE A 110 10.11 -20.93 1.54
N GLN A 111 10.86 -20.52 0.51
CA GLN A 111 11.29 -21.39 -0.58
C GLN A 111 12.80 -21.61 -0.55
N LYS A 112 13.25 -22.76 -1.09
CA LYS A 112 14.68 -23.08 -1.21
C LYS A 112 15.32 -22.40 -2.42
N GLU A 113 16.64 -22.24 -2.35
CA GLU A 113 17.46 -21.86 -3.49
C GLU A 113 17.60 -23.02 -4.52
N PRO A 114 18.01 -22.71 -5.76
CA PRO A 114 18.37 -23.70 -6.77
C PRO A 114 19.43 -24.69 -6.26
N PRO A 115 19.25 -26.01 -6.51
CA PRO A 115 18.32 -26.60 -7.49
C PRO A 115 16.92 -26.96 -6.96
N TYR A 116 16.65 -26.77 -5.67
CA TYR A 116 15.42 -27.28 -5.02
C TYR A 116 14.27 -26.27 -4.98
N GLY A 117 14.52 -25.02 -5.34
CA GLY A 117 13.49 -24.01 -5.55
C GLY A 117 13.94 -22.97 -6.57
N ARG A 118 13.12 -21.93 -6.74
CA ARG A 118 13.26 -20.94 -7.81
C ARG A 118 13.71 -19.56 -7.31
N CYS A 119 14.05 -19.43 -6.03
CA CYS A 119 14.58 -18.18 -5.50
C CYS A 119 15.95 -17.87 -6.14
N ALA A 120 16.17 -16.64 -6.58
CA ALA A 120 17.48 -16.25 -7.07
C ALA A 120 18.50 -16.27 -5.91
N ARG A 121 19.72 -16.78 -6.18
CA ARG A 121 20.81 -16.77 -5.18
C ARG A 121 21.26 -15.36 -4.82
N ASP A 122 21.14 -14.45 -5.78
CA ASP A 122 21.57 -13.07 -5.67
C ASP A 122 20.36 -12.16 -5.93
N THR A 123 19.42 -12.18 -4.98
CA THR A 123 18.23 -11.34 -5.05
C THR A 123 18.60 -9.94 -4.56
N PRO A 124 18.36 -8.88 -5.36
CA PRO A 124 18.57 -7.52 -4.89
C PRO A 124 17.81 -7.28 -3.60
N THR A 125 18.39 -6.55 -2.65
CA THR A 125 17.67 -6.18 -1.43
C THR A 125 16.66 -5.07 -1.69
N GLU A 126 16.97 -4.21 -2.66
CA GLU A 126 16.16 -3.06 -3.02
C GLU A 126 15.98 -2.96 -4.54
N ILE A 127 14.86 -2.35 -4.93
CA ILE A 127 14.49 -2.06 -6.31
C ILE A 127 14.21 -0.56 -6.40
N PRO A 128 14.78 0.16 -7.37
CA PRO A 128 14.48 1.56 -7.57
C PRO A 128 13.04 1.72 -8.07
N GLY A 129 12.30 2.63 -7.43
CA GLY A 129 10.99 3.09 -7.83
C GLY A 129 11.07 4.26 -8.81
N HIS A 130 10.00 4.45 -9.57
CA HIS A 130 9.88 5.56 -10.51
C HIS A 130 9.72 6.94 -9.82
N ASP A 131 9.29 6.92 -8.56
CA ASP A 131 9.15 8.07 -7.68
C ASP A 131 10.48 8.51 -7.03
N ASN A 132 11.61 8.01 -7.53
CA ASN A 132 12.95 8.26 -7.00
C ASN A 132 13.15 7.76 -5.56
N LEU A 133 12.32 6.81 -5.11
CA LEU A 133 12.46 6.10 -3.85
C LEU A 133 12.98 4.67 -4.09
N SER A 134 13.64 4.09 -3.10
CA SER A 134 13.97 2.66 -3.09
C SER A 134 12.90 1.88 -2.33
N TYR A 135 12.52 0.74 -2.90
CA TYR A 135 11.62 -0.23 -2.28
C TYR A 135 12.35 -1.52 -1.95
N ALA A 136 11.97 -2.18 -0.87
CA ALA A 136 12.39 -3.55 -0.59
C ALA A 136 11.94 -4.47 -1.73
N TYR A 137 12.76 -5.46 -2.05
CA TYR A 137 12.48 -6.37 -3.14
C TYR A 137 11.16 -7.12 -2.95
N SER A 138 10.36 -7.11 -4.02
CA SER A 138 9.21 -7.98 -4.20
C SER A 138 9.13 -8.39 -5.67
N GLU A 139 8.56 -9.57 -5.95
CA GLU A 139 8.36 -10.04 -7.34
C GLU A 139 7.54 -9.01 -8.13
N TYR A 140 6.50 -8.45 -7.51
CA TYR A 140 5.68 -7.40 -8.10
C TYR A 140 6.48 -6.13 -8.41
N GLY A 141 7.26 -5.62 -7.44
CA GLY A 141 8.08 -4.43 -7.62
C GLY A 141 9.08 -4.58 -8.75
N CYS A 142 9.69 -5.77 -8.88
CA CYS A 142 10.61 -6.10 -9.97
C CYS A 142 9.91 -6.08 -11.34
N ARG A 143 8.70 -6.63 -11.41
CA ARG A 143 7.88 -6.59 -12.62
C ARG A 143 7.51 -5.15 -13.01
N MET A 144 7.13 -4.31 -12.04
CA MET A 144 6.81 -2.90 -12.30
C MET A 144 8.03 -2.11 -12.80
N TYR A 145 9.19 -2.31 -12.17
CA TYR A 145 10.45 -1.70 -12.59
C TYR A 145 10.80 -2.06 -14.05
N THR A 146 10.70 -3.33 -14.43
CA THR A 146 11.03 -3.77 -15.79
C THR A 146 10.08 -3.26 -16.87
N ILE A 147 8.80 -3.01 -16.54
CA ILE A 147 7.82 -2.46 -17.48
C ILE A 147 8.01 -0.96 -17.71
N GLN A 148 8.39 -0.21 -16.66
CA GLN A 148 8.47 1.26 -16.71
C GLN A 148 9.82 1.80 -17.22
N VAL A 149 10.84 0.95 -17.38
CA VAL A 149 12.17 1.31 -17.90
C VAL A 149 12.31 0.98 -19.41
N GLY A 150 11.30 0.32 -20.01
CA GLY A 150 11.27 -0.07 -21.42
C GLY A 150 10.86 1.03 -22.37
#